data_AF-A0A9E0VJV4-F1
#
_entry.id   AF-A0A9E0VJV4-F1
#
_cell.length_a   1.000
_cell.length_b   1.000
_cell.length_c   1.000
_cell.angle_alpha   90.00
_cell.angle_beta   90.00
_cell.angle_gamma   90.00
#
_symmetry.space_group_name_H-M   'P 1'
#
loop_
_entity.id
_entity.type
_entity.pdbx_description
1 polymer ?
#
loop_
_entity_poly.entity_id
_entity_poly.type
_entity_poly.pdbx_seq_one_letter_code
_entity_poly.pdbx_strand_id
1 'polypeptide(L)'
;MSPSKTFLSLFALLSALLLAASAGTARAGDCVDAFRAALQGRSLAEKDTLVRNLSAKAIRCLYEHASGEAIEPSFYLDEAHRAAGAVEAFVGKNSLPIASTFEKHFFSPVGSTVVYGYNEAAINHLLCSPGFFQIEPNGADRSRILFDYAKDLETLLKGIDLRRLRGAKVEAVKNNDGNLIFGGLTDVMKKIDADVAVGVALRKGKAQSYFVVARKP
;
A
#
# COMPACT_ATOMS: atom_id res chain seq x y z
N MET A 1 -26.87 10.97 0.71
CA MET A 1 -26.29 11.51 1.96
C MET A 1 -25.35 12.64 1.60
N SER A 2 -25.60 13.85 2.09
CA SER A 2 -24.74 15.01 1.82
C SER A 2 -23.49 14.90 2.71
N PRO A 3 -22.26 15.05 2.18
CA PRO A 3 -21.06 15.02 3.00
C PRO A 3 -21.13 16.14 4.06
N SER A 4 -20.77 15.84 5.30
CA SER A 4 -20.86 16.81 6.40
C SER A 4 -19.96 18.02 6.11
N LYS A 5 -20.38 19.22 6.54
CA LYS A 5 -19.63 20.48 6.34
C LYS A 5 -18.19 20.42 6.90
N THR A 6 -17.97 19.59 7.92
CA THR A 6 -16.64 19.31 8.50
C THR A 6 -15.73 18.55 7.53
N PHE A 7 -16.29 17.68 6.69
CA PHE A 7 -15.54 16.90 5.70
C PHE A 7 -15.04 17.77 4.54
N LEU A 8 -15.88 18.69 4.04
CA LEU A 8 -15.46 19.66 3.02
C LEU A 8 -14.39 20.63 3.54
N SER A 9 -14.50 21.08 4.80
CA SER A 9 -13.53 21.96 5.43
C SER A 9 -12.15 21.31 5.57
N LEU A 10 -12.09 20.05 6.02
CA LEU A 10 -10.82 19.36 6.19
C LEU A 10 -10.19 18.94 4.85
N PHE A 11 -11.01 18.60 3.85
CA PHE A 11 -10.51 18.32 2.50
C PHE A 11 -9.95 19.56 1.83
N ALA A 12 -10.59 20.72 2.01
CA ALA A 12 -10.08 22.01 1.57
C ALA A 12 -8.80 22.40 2.31
N LEU A 13 -8.70 22.12 3.62
CA LEU A 13 -7.52 22.39 4.42
C LEU A 13 -6.34 21.48 4.03
N LEU A 14 -6.58 20.18 3.85
CA LEU A 14 -5.58 19.22 3.37
C LEU A 14 -5.16 19.58 1.94
N SER A 15 -6.10 19.94 1.06
CA SER A 15 -5.78 20.42 -0.29
C SER A 15 -4.97 21.71 -0.26
N ALA A 16 -5.28 22.65 0.63
CA ALA A 16 -4.56 23.91 0.79
C ALA A 16 -3.15 23.71 1.38
N LEU A 17 -2.99 22.85 2.39
CA LEU A 17 -1.69 22.47 2.95
C LEU A 17 -0.85 21.69 1.94
N LEU A 18 -1.48 20.80 1.17
CA LEU A 18 -0.83 20.07 0.09
C LEU A 18 -0.49 20.98 -1.09
N LEU A 19 -1.27 22.04 -1.37
CA LEU A 19 -0.96 23.09 -2.36
C LEU A 19 0.16 24.03 -1.86
N ALA A 20 0.21 24.33 -0.56
CA ALA A 20 1.22 25.20 0.05
C ALA A 20 2.59 24.49 0.16
N ALA A 21 2.61 23.22 0.59
CA ALA A 21 3.82 22.38 0.51
C ALA A 21 4.30 22.24 -0.95
N SER A 22 3.34 22.24 -1.86
CA SER A 22 3.55 22.24 -3.30
C SER A 22 4.16 23.53 -3.86
N ALA A 23 3.86 24.67 -3.27
CA ALA A 23 4.34 25.98 -3.68
C ALA A 23 5.72 26.35 -3.08
N GLY A 24 6.33 25.43 -2.30
CA GLY A 24 7.63 25.66 -1.67
C GLY A 24 7.58 26.57 -0.44
N THR A 25 6.38 26.86 0.10
CA THR A 25 6.20 27.77 1.24
C THR A 25 5.97 27.07 2.58
N ALA A 26 5.74 25.74 2.58
CA ALA A 26 5.63 24.94 3.80
C ALA A 26 7.01 24.32 4.14
N ARG A 27 7.28 24.08 5.43
CA ARG A 27 8.48 23.37 5.85
C ARG A 27 8.40 21.90 5.41
N ALA A 28 9.55 21.31 5.13
CA ALA A 28 9.68 19.86 4.97
C ALA A 28 9.07 19.16 6.20
N GLY A 29 8.03 18.33 6.00
CA GLY A 29 7.30 17.65 7.09
C GLY A 29 5.84 18.07 7.27
N ASP A 30 5.47 19.30 6.87
CA ASP A 30 4.13 19.85 7.13
C ASP A 30 3.01 19.00 6.48
N CYS A 31 3.28 18.37 5.33
CA CYS A 31 2.30 17.52 4.67
C CYS A 31 2.05 16.18 5.41
N VAL A 32 3.06 15.63 6.08
CA VAL A 32 2.92 14.39 6.84
C VAL A 32 2.11 14.64 8.10
N ASP A 33 2.45 15.70 8.83
CA ASP A 33 1.74 16.05 10.06
C ASP A 33 0.29 16.45 9.78
N ALA A 34 0.04 17.23 8.72
CA ALA A 34 -1.31 17.56 8.28
C ALA A 34 -2.13 16.31 7.91
N PHE A 35 -1.51 15.35 7.22
CA PHE A 35 -2.20 14.12 6.84
C PHE A 35 -2.45 13.21 8.03
N ARG A 36 -1.49 13.06 8.96
CA ARG A 36 -1.69 12.35 10.23
C ARG A 36 -2.80 12.95 11.06
N ALA A 37 -2.83 14.27 11.21
CA ALA A 37 -3.90 14.98 11.89
C ALA A 37 -5.26 14.75 11.20
N ALA A 38 -5.28 14.69 9.86
CA ALA A 38 -6.50 14.39 9.12
C ALA A 38 -7.00 12.94 9.29
N LEU A 39 -6.11 11.98 9.59
CA LEU A 39 -6.45 10.57 9.84
C LEU A 39 -6.88 10.30 11.29
N GLN A 40 -6.46 11.14 12.23
CA GLN A 40 -6.66 10.92 13.66
C GLN A 40 -8.14 10.75 14.02
N GLY A 41 -8.46 9.66 14.74
CA GLY A 41 -9.81 9.37 15.20
C GLY A 41 -10.81 8.97 14.10
N ARG A 42 -10.37 8.79 12.86
CA ARG A 42 -11.23 8.41 11.74
C ARG A 42 -11.40 6.90 11.62
N SER A 43 -12.58 6.49 11.16
CA SER A 43 -12.87 5.11 10.77
C SER A 43 -12.10 4.68 9.53
N LEU A 44 -11.97 3.36 9.30
CA LEU A 44 -11.32 2.81 8.10
C LEU A 44 -11.95 3.34 6.80
N ALA A 45 -13.27 3.49 6.75
CA ALA A 45 -13.99 3.98 5.57
C ALA A 45 -13.67 5.46 5.26
N GLU A 46 -13.48 6.28 6.31
CA GLU A 46 -13.07 7.66 6.13
C GLU A 46 -11.60 7.77 5.74
N LYS A 47 -10.72 6.91 6.27
CA LYS A 47 -9.30 6.85 5.87
C LYS A 47 -9.17 6.43 4.40
N ASP A 48 -9.93 5.42 3.96
CA ASP A 48 -10.06 5.03 2.55
C ASP A 48 -10.43 6.24 1.68
N THR A 49 -11.51 6.93 2.05
CA THR A 49 -11.97 8.13 1.33
C THR A 49 -10.88 9.19 1.22
N LEU A 50 -10.14 9.46 2.29
CA LEU A 50 -9.02 10.42 2.27
C LEU A 50 -7.92 9.96 1.31
N VAL A 51 -7.50 8.69 1.39
CA VAL A 51 -6.42 8.13 0.54
C VAL A 51 -6.78 8.17 -0.94
N ARG A 52 -7.99 7.78 -1.32
CA ARG A 52 -8.42 7.77 -2.74
C ARG A 52 -8.42 9.15 -3.39
N ASN A 53 -8.55 10.20 -2.58
CA ASN A 53 -8.62 11.58 -3.04
C ASN A 53 -7.27 12.33 -2.97
N LEU A 54 -6.18 11.66 -2.58
CA LEU A 54 -4.85 12.28 -2.62
C LEU A 54 -4.40 12.55 -4.06
N SER A 55 -3.75 13.71 -4.25
CA SER A 55 -3.09 14.06 -5.51
C SER A 55 -1.71 13.38 -5.60
N ALA A 56 -1.19 13.22 -6.82
CA ALA A 56 0.16 12.67 -7.05
C ALA A 56 1.25 13.44 -6.28
N LYS A 57 1.10 14.79 -6.22
CA LYS A 57 2.03 15.67 -5.51
C LYS A 57 1.98 15.46 -4.00
N ALA A 58 0.79 15.23 -3.46
CA ALA A 58 0.59 14.90 -2.06
C ALA A 58 1.24 13.59 -1.68
N ILE A 59 0.99 12.55 -2.47
CA ILE A 59 1.56 11.21 -2.25
C ILE A 59 3.10 11.27 -2.26
N ARG A 60 3.69 11.99 -3.22
CA ARG A 60 5.13 12.21 -3.27
C ARG A 60 5.65 12.94 -2.03
N CYS A 61 4.98 14.03 -1.62
CA CYS A 61 5.33 14.77 -0.40
C CYS A 61 5.33 13.85 0.84
N LEU A 62 4.29 13.03 0.98
CA LEU A 62 4.20 12.06 2.08
C LEU A 62 5.39 11.11 2.08
N TYR A 63 5.76 10.53 0.93
CA TYR A 63 6.88 9.59 0.89
C TYR A 63 8.23 10.26 1.19
N GLU A 64 8.48 11.44 0.60
CA GLU A 64 9.75 12.16 0.76
C GLU A 64 9.96 12.63 2.21
N HIS A 65 8.88 12.99 2.91
CA HIS A 65 8.96 13.57 4.26
C HIS A 65 8.55 12.62 5.40
N ALA A 66 7.92 11.47 5.13
CA ALA A 66 7.60 10.52 6.18
C ALA A 66 8.88 10.02 6.85
N SER A 67 8.86 10.03 8.19
CA SER A 67 9.89 9.40 9.02
C SER A 67 9.98 7.91 8.67
N GLY A 68 11.19 7.36 8.72
CA GLY A 68 11.42 5.92 8.63
C GLY A 68 11.01 5.22 9.92
N GLU A 69 9.76 5.41 10.36
CA GLU A 69 9.23 4.56 11.42
C GLU A 69 9.16 3.13 10.92
N ALA A 70 9.63 2.20 11.75
CA ALA A 70 9.65 0.80 11.40
C ALA A 70 8.24 0.29 11.11
N ILE A 71 8.07 -0.23 9.91
CA ILE A 71 6.89 -0.94 9.48
C ILE A 71 7.21 -2.44 9.52
N GLU A 72 6.44 -3.18 10.31
CA GLU A 72 6.61 -4.62 10.49
C GLU A 72 5.56 -5.39 9.67
N PRO A 73 5.81 -6.66 9.30
CA PRO A 73 4.83 -7.45 8.54
C PRO A 73 3.44 -7.51 9.21
N SER A 74 3.40 -7.45 10.54
CA SER A 74 2.18 -7.41 11.35
C SER A 74 1.31 -6.17 11.11
N PHE A 75 1.86 -5.08 10.53
CA PHE A 75 1.06 -3.96 10.05
C PHE A 75 0.11 -4.38 8.94
N TYR A 76 0.57 -5.23 8.01
CA TYR A 76 -0.21 -5.67 6.86
C TYR A 76 -1.11 -6.86 7.17
N LEU A 77 -0.70 -7.72 8.10
CA LEU A 77 -1.44 -8.91 8.47
C LEU A 77 -1.18 -9.28 9.92
N ASP A 78 -2.19 -9.08 10.78
CA ASP A 78 -2.06 -9.36 12.21
C ASP A 78 -2.09 -10.87 12.52
N GLU A 79 -1.82 -11.21 13.78
CA GLU A 79 -1.79 -12.60 14.23
C GLU A 79 -3.13 -13.33 14.07
N ALA A 80 -4.25 -12.65 14.28
CA ALA A 80 -5.57 -13.25 14.18
C ALA A 80 -5.87 -13.67 12.73
N HIS A 81 -5.55 -12.79 11.76
CA HIS A 81 -5.69 -13.10 10.34
C HIS A 81 -4.77 -14.24 9.91
N ARG A 82 -3.51 -14.25 10.39
CA ARG A 82 -2.57 -15.34 10.11
C ARG A 82 -3.06 -16.68 10.65
N ALA A 83 -3.52 -16.71 11.90
CA ALA A 83 -4.04 -17.92 12.54
C ALA A 83 -5.30 -18.44 11.82
N ALA A 84 -6.14 -17.54 11.30
CA ALA A 84 -7.35 -17.89 10.56
C ALA A 84 -7.11 -18.26 9.08
N GLY A 85 -5.91 -18.02 8.54
CA GLY A 85 -5.66 -18.10 7.10
C GLY A 85 -6.53 -17.11 6.30
N ALA A 86 -6.76 -15.92 6.86
CA ALA A 86 -7.56 -14.87 6.25
C ALA A 86 -6.71 -13.94 5.38
N VAL A 87 -7.34 -13.37 4.35
CA VAL A 87 -6.75 -12.30 3.54
C VAL A 87 -7.15 -10.95 4.12
N GLU A 88 -6.17 -10.06 4.26
CA GLU A 88 -6.39 -8.67 4.65
C GLU A 88 -6.21 -7.75 3.44
N ALA A 89 -7.20 -6.90 3.16
CA ALA A 89 -7.18 -6.03 2.00
C ALA A 89 -6.84 -4.58 2.37
N PHE A 90 -6.07 -3.93 1.51
CA PHE A 90 -5.77 -2.51 1.58
C PHE A 90 -6.19 -1.86 0.27
N VAL A 91 -6.86 -0.71 0.35
CA VAL A 91 -7.04 0.18 -0.79
C VAL A 91 -5.73 0.91 -1.09
N GLY A 92 -5.44 1.10 -2.36
CA GLY A 92 -4.28 1.84 -2.84
C GLY A 92 -4.65 3.03 -3.73
N LYS A 93 -3.85 4.10 -3.62
CA LYS A 93 -3.83 5.24 -4.54
C LYS A 93 -2.42 5.44 -5.08
N ASN A 94 -2.27 5.39 -6.40
CA ASN A 94 -1.01 5.61 -7.11
C ASN A 94 -0.90 7.07 -7.59
N SER A 95 0.32 7.58 -7.69
CA SER A 95 0.64 8.87 -8.30
C SER A 95 0.50 8.86 -9.83
N LEU A 96 0.35 7.69 -10.45
CA LEU A 96 0.14 7.55 -11.89
C LEU A 96 -1.28 8.01 -12.32
N PRO A 97 -1.41 8.64 -13.51
CA PRO A 97 -2.71 9.13 -14.00
C PRO A 97 -3.65 8.01 -14.43
N ILE A 98 -3.11 6.86 -14.86
CA ILE A 98 -3.88 5.68 -15.31
C ILE A 98 -3.78 4.60 -14.23
N ALA A 99 -4.88 3.86 -14.02
CA ALA A 99 -4.99 2.85 -12.96
C ALA A 99 -4.60 3.42 -11.58
N SER A 100 -5.08 4.64 -11.30
CA SER A 100 -4.68 5.38 -10.09
C SER A 100 -5.17 4.73 -8.80
N THR A 101 -6.13 3.81 -8.84
CA THR A 101 -6.57 3.05 -7.68
C THR A 101 -6.36 1.57 -7.88
N PHE A 102 -5.95 0.90 -6.82
CA PHE A 102 -5.71 -0.54 -6.77
C PHE A 102 -6.07 -1.05 -5.38
N GLU A 103 -5.99 -2.35 -5.17
CA GLU A 103 -5.98 -2.97 -3.85
C GLU A 103 -4.71 -3.82 -3.71
N LYS A 104 -4.20 -3.93 -2.49
CA LYS A 104 -3.22 -4.95 -2.12
C LYS A 104 -3.88 -5.90 -1.14
N HIS A 105 -3.73 -7.19 -1.41
CA HIS A 105 -4.31 -8.26 -0.61
C HIS A 105 -3.15 -9.01 0.03
N PHE A 106 -3.12 -9.04 1.35
CA PHE A 106 -2.07 -9.63 2.16
C PHE A 106 -2.56 -10.91 2.80
N PHE A 107 -1.70 -11.92 2.88
CA PHE A 107 -2.06 -13.18 3.49
C PHE A 107 -0.83 -13.93 4.00
N SER A 108 -1.08 -14.92 4.84
CA SER A 108 -0.07 -15.87 5.30
C SER A 108 -0.70 -17.26 5.25
N PRO A 109 0.04 -18.27 4.76
CA PRO A 109 -0.30 -19.66 5.01
C PRO A 109 -0.44 -19.92 6.52
N VAL A 110 -1.39 -20.77 6.90
CA VAL A 110 -1.57 -21.17 8.30
C VAL A 110 -0.30 -21.85 8.80
N GLY A 111 0.24 -21.37 9.94
CA GLY A 111 1.49 -21.87 10.51
C GLY A 111 2.78 -21.27 9.92
N SER A 112 2.66 -20.35 8.95
CA SER A 112 3.79 -19.56 8.42
C SER A 112 3.91 -18.23 9.18
N THR A 113 5.15 -17.76 9.34
CA THR A 113 5.45 -16.41 9.83
C THR A 113 5.65 -15.41 8.68
N VAL A 114 5.81 -15.90 7.46
CA VAL A 114 6.03 -15.10 6.25
C VAL A 114 4.71 -14.55 5.72
N VAL A 115 4.68 -13.24 5.46
CA VAL A 115 3.54 -12.55 4.85
C VAL A 115 3.80 -12.37 3.36
N TYR A 116 2.77 -12.67 2.58
CA TYR A 116 2.75 -12.51 1.13
C TYR A 116 1.65 -11.53 0.74
N GLY A 117 1.65 -11.10 -0.52
CA GLY A 117 0.52 -10.38 -1.07
C GLY A 117 0.47 -10.34 -2.59
N TYR A 118 -0.61 -9.78 -3.11
CA TYR A 118 -0.83 -9.55 -4.54
C TYR A 118 -1.61 -8.24 -4.74
N ASN A 119 -1.52 -7.63 -5.92
CA ASN A 119 -2.31 -6.45 -6.27
C ASN A 119 -3.59 -6.85 -7.01
N GLU A 120 -4.73 -6.33 -6.59
CA GLU A 120 -5.99 -6.44 -7.34
C GLU A 120 -6.29 -5.07 -7.96
N ALA A 121 -6.41 -4.99 -9.28
CA ALA A 121 -6.79 -3.77 -9.97
C ALA A 121 -7.63 -4.11 -11.20
N ALA A 122 -8.54 -3.22 -11.60
CA ALA A 122 -9.40 -3.43 -12.76
C ALA A 122 -8.61 -3.72 -14.05
N ILE A 123 -7.41 -3.13 -14.19
CA ILE A 123 -6.53 -3.35 -15.35
C ILE A 123 -5.79 -4.70 -15.32
N ASN A 124 -5.61 -5.30 -14.13
CA ASN A 124 -4.93 -6.58 -13.99
C ASN A 124 -5.76 -7.70 -14.65
N HIS A 125 -7.09 -7.63 -14.59
CA HIS A 125 -7.96 -8.62 -15.23
C HIS A 125 -7.89 -8.66 -16.76
N LEU A 126 -7.33 -7.62 -17.41
CA LEU A 126 -7.30 -7.50 -18.87
C LEU A 126 -5.91 -7.64 -19.49
N LEU A 127 -4.83 -7.30 -18.78
CA LEU A 127 -3.51 -7.14 -19.41
C LEU A 127 -2.33 -7.79 -18.65
N CYS A 128 -2.43 -8.05 -17.35
CA CYS A 128 -1.26 -8.42 -16.53
C CYS A 128 -1.63 -9.34 -15.35
N SER A 129 -0.78 -10.33 -15.02
CA SER A 129 -0.95 -11.04 -13.73
C SER A 129 -0.97 -10.01 -12.57
N PRO A 130 -1.80 -10.21 -11.53
CA PRO A 130 -1.99 -9.28 -10.41
C PRO A 130 -0.73 -8.90 -9.59
N GLY A 131 0.46 -9.37 -9.93
CA GLY A 131 1.70 -8.89 -9.32
C GLY A 131 1.85 -9.43 -7.90
N PHE A 132 2.31 -10.67 -7.77
CA PHE A 132 2.57 -11.28 -6.47
C PHE A 132 3.87 -10.76 -5.86
N PHE A 133 3.92 -10.65 -4.53
CA PHE A 133 5.10 -10.24 -3.79
C PHE A 133 5.21 -10.91 -2.42
N GLN A 134 6.43 -11.05 -1.92
CA GLN A 134 6.71 -11.39 -0.54
C GLN A 134 7.04 -10.12 0.25
N ILE A 135 6.59 -10.04 1.50
CA ILE A 135 7.01 -9.00 2.45
C ILE A 135 8.31 -9.42 3.10
N GLU A 136 9.33 -8.58 2.99
CA GLU A 136 10.62 -8.79 3.68
C GLU A 136 11.07 -7.52 4.43
N PRO A 137 11.71 -7.67 5.60
CA PRO A 137 12.48 -6.57 6.17
C PRO A 137 13.54 -6.12 5.17
N ASN A 138 13.68 -4.82 4.94
CA ASN A 138 14.74 -4.30 4.09
C ASN A 138 16.09 -4.49 4.80
N GLY A 139 16.90 -5.44 4.33
CA GLY A 139 18.10 -5.92 5.04
C GLY A 139 19.09 -4.84 5.49
N ALA A 140 19.19 -3.73 4.77
CA ALA A 140 20.07 -2.60 5.13
C ALA A 140 19.40 -1.53 6.03
N ASP A 141 18.07 -1.49 6.05
CA ASP A 141 17.27 -0.52 6.81
C ASP A 141 15.98 -1.20 7.30
N ARG A 142 16.05 -1.82 8.48
CA ARG A 142 14.90 -2.53 9.08
C ARG A 142 13.69 -1.64 9.35
N SER A 143 13.81 -0.32 9.21
CA SER A 143 12.65 0.55 9.27
C SER A 143 11.72 0.46 8.05
N ARG A 144 12.14 -0.26 7.00
CA ARG A 144 11.41 -0.37 5.73
C ARG A 144 11.08 -1.81 5.42
N ILE A 145 9.93 -1.99 4.80
CA ILE A 145 9.53 -3.26 4.19
C ILE A 145 9.73 -3.19 2.68
N LEU A 146 10.20 -4.31 2.13
CA LEU A 146 10.26 -4.58 0.70
C LEU A 146 9.08 -5.46 0.30
N PHE A 147 8.35 -5.03 -0.73
CA PHE A 147 7.54 -5.96 -1.52
C PHE A 147 8.39 -6.42 -2.69
N ASP A 148 8.85 -7.67 -2.63
CA ASP A 148 9.70 -8.25 -3.67
C ASP A 148 8.85 -9.04 -4.68
N TYR A 149 8.77 -8.53 -5.90
CA TYR A 149 8.04 -9.11 -7.03
C TYR A 149 8.89 -10.04 -7.89
N ALA A 150 10.18 -10.22 -7.58
CA ALA A 150 11.10 -11.02 -8.38
C ALA A 150 11.00 -12.53 -8.07
N LYS A 151 10.24 -12.91 -7.04
CA LYS A 151 10.14 -14.30 -6.60
C LYS A 151 9.02 -15.05 -7.30
N ASP A 152 9.32 -16.30 -7.64
CA ASP A 152 8.40 -17.26 -8.21
C ASP A 152 7.35 -17.70 -7.17
N LEU A 153 6.07 -17.51 -7.50
CA LEU A 153 4.91 -17.90 -6.70
C LEU A 153 4.88 -19.41 -6.48
N GLU A 154 5.20 -20.19 -7.52
CA GLU A 154 5.14 -21.64 -7.48
C GLU A 154 6.17 -22.20 -6.51
N THR A 155 7.40 -21.67 -6.55
CA THR A 155 8.45 -22.02 -5.58
C THR A 155 8.09 -21.55 -4.17
N LEU A 156 7.63 -20.30 -3.99
CA LEU A 156 7.32 -19.75 -2.66
C LEU A 156 6.13 -20.44 -1.98
N LEU A 157 5.12 -20.82 -2.76
CA LEU A 157 3.89 -21.41 -2.25
C LEU A 157 3.85 -22.93 -2.43
N LYS A 158 4.98 -23.56 -2.74
CA LYS A 158 5.08 -25.01 -2.92
C LYS A 158 4.61 -25.74 -1.65
N GLY A 159 3.59 -26.57 -1.80
CA GLY A 159 3.00 -27.33 -0.68
C GLY A 159 1.98 -26.54 0.15
N ILE A 160 1.63 -25.31 -0.25
CA ILE A 160 0.60 -24.50 0.40
C ILE A 160 -0.73 -24.69 -0.33
N ASP A 161 -1.74 -25.17 0.38
CA ASP A 161 -3.10 -25.27 -0.17
C ASP A 161 -3.81 -23.91 -0.09
N LEU A 162 -3.71 -23.12 -1.16
CA LEU A 162 -4.27 -21.78 -1.24
C LEU A 162 -5.78 -21.75 -1.12
N ARG A 163 -6.48 -22.85 -1.42
CA ARG A 163 -7.94 -22.98 -1.24
C ARG A 163 -8.39 -22.85 0.21
N ARG A 164 -7.45 -22.95 1.15
CA ARG A 164 -7.69 -22.75 2.58
C ARG A 164 -7.71 -21.28 2.97
N LEU A 165 -7.28 -20.38 2.08
CA LEU A 165 -7.34 -18.94 2.32
C LEU A 165 -8.78 -18.44 2.19
N ARG A 166 -9.26 -17.79 3.24
CA ARG A 166 -10.62 -17.22 3.25
C ARG A 166 -10.60 -15.82 2.64
N GLY A 167 -11.54 -15.56 1.71
CA GLY A 167 -11.66 -14.27 1.03
C GLY A 167 -10.66 -14.03 -0.09
N ALA A 168 -9.89 -15.06 -0.47
CA ALA A 168 -8.85 -15.00 -1.49
C ALA A 168 -9.40 -15.22 -2.92
N LYS A 169 -8.82 -14.51 -3.90
CA LYS A 169 -8.76 -14.96 -5.30
C LYS A 169 -7.34 -15.42 -5.68
N VAL A 170 -6.57 -15.86 -4.68
CA VAL A 170 -5.11 -16.07 -4.80
C VAL A 170 -4.81 -17.17 -5.82
N GLU A 171 -5.70 -18.15 -5.99
CA GLU A 171 -5.57 -19.24 -6.96
C GLU A 171 -5.59 -18.75 -8.42
N ALA A 172 -6.13 -17.55 -8.66
CA ALA A 172 -6.11 -16.91 -9.98
C ALA A 172 -4.83 -16.08 -10.23
N VAL A 173 -4.01 -15.87 -9.19
CA VAL A 173 -2.74 -15.14 -9.29
C VAL A 173 -1.69 -16.05 -9.94
N LYS A 174 -0.94 -15.51 -10.90
CA LYS A 174 0.13 -16.22 -11.61
C LYS A 174 1.48 -15.57 -11.33
N ASN A 175 2.56 -16.27 -11.66
CA ASN A 175 3.92 -15.72 -11.64
C ASN A 175 4.03 -14.38 -12.39
N ASN A 176 5.05 -13.61 -12.00
CA ASN A 176 5.40 -12.36 -12.66
C ASN A 176 6.30 -12.58 -13.91
N ASP A 177 6.43 -13.82 -14.38
CA ASP A 177 7.26 -14.15 -15.56
C ASP A 177 6.75 -13.41 -16.80
N GLY A 178 7.62 -12.62 -17.41
CA GLY A 178 7.25 -11.76 -18.56
C GLY A 178 6.36 -10.56 -18.20
N ASN A 179 6.07 -10.31 -16.91
CA ASN A 179 5.24 -9.18 -16.48
C ASN A 179 6.05 -7.87 -16.53
N LEU A 180 5.81 -7.06 -17.58
CA LEU A 180 6.49 -5.78 -17.77
C LEU A 180 6.13 -4.74 -16.69
N ILE A 181 4.96 -4.86 -16.04
CA ILE A 181 4.51 -3.93 -15.00
C ILE A 181 5.24 -4.20 -13.69
N PHE A 182 5.24 -5.45 -13.21
CA PHE A 182 5.77 -5.78 -11.87
C PHE A 182 7.18 -6.39 -11.87
N GLY A 183 7.66 -6.93 -12.98
CA GLY A 183 8.97 -7.58 -13.07
C GLY A 183 10.12 -6.65 -12.68
N GLY A 184 10.88 -7.05 -11.66
CA GLY A 184 12.03 -6.29 -11.14
C GLY A 184 11.67 -5.01 -10.38
N LEU A 185 10.41 -4.87 -9.94
CA LEU A 185 10.01 -3.85 -8.98
C LEU A 185 10.29 -4.29 -7.55
N THR A 186 10.69 -3.33 -6.73
CA THR A 186 10.65 -3.43 -5.28
C THR A 186 9.91 -2.22 -4.72
N ASP A 187 8.91 -2.46 -3.87
CA ASP A 187 8.24 -1.36 -3.17
C ASP A 187 8.94 -1.12 -1.84
N VAL A 188 9.35 0.11 -1.56
CA VAL A 188 9.90 0.50 -0.26
C VAL A 188 8.82 1.24 0.51
N MET A 189 8.42 0.69 1.65
CA MET A 189 7.28 1.17 2.43
C MET A 189 7.71 1.97 3.67
N LYS A 190 6.90 2.98 4.03
CA LYS A 190 6.99 3.75 5.28
C LYS A 190 5.61 3.85 5.93
N LYS A 191 5.57 3.73 7.25
CA LYS A 191 4.33 3.91 8.02
C LYS A 191 3.95 5.38 8.13
N ILE A 192 2.66 5.69 7.98
CA ILE A 192 2.10 7.03 8.23
C ILE A 192 1.25 7.03 9.49
N ASP A 193 0.35 6.05 9.61
CA ASP A 193 -0.61 5.87 10.70
C ASP A 193 -0.76 4.37 11.02
N ALA A 194 -1.58 3.99 11.99
CA ALA A 194 -1.88 2.59 12.32
C ALA A 194 -2.44 1.77 11.15
N ASP A 195 -3.16 2.42 10.22
CA ASP A 195 -3.82 1.76 9.09
C ASP A 195 -3.38 2.29 7.73
N VAL A 196 -2.41 3.22 7.68
CA VAL A 196 -2.00 3.91 6.45
C VAL A 196 -0.48 3.86 6.30
N ALA A 197 -0.04 3.48 5.11
CA ALA A 197 1.37 3.47 4.73
C ALA A 197 1.57 4.11 3.36
N VAL A 198 2.76 4.66 3.13
CA VAL A 198 3.18 5.25 1.85
C VAL A 198 4.36 4.46 1.29
N GLY A 199 4.38 4.25 -0.02
CA GLY A 199 5.40 3.48 -0.71
C GLY A 199 5.96 4.22 -1.92
N VAL A 200 7.17 3.84 -2.31
CA VAL A 200 7.74 4.12 -3.63
C VAL A 200 8.03 2.80 -4.32
N ALA A 201 7.62 2.69 -5.58
CA ALA A 201 7.98 1.57 -6.44
C ALA A 201 9.33 1.87 -7.10
N LEU A 202 10.33 1.02 -6.89
CA LEU A 202 11.67 1.14 -7.45
C LEU A 202 11.90 0.10 -8.53
N ARG A 203 12.55 0.47 -9.62
CA ARG A 203 13.11 -0.46 -10.60
C ARG A 203 14.60 -0.18 -10.73
N LYS A 204 15.45 -1.18 -10.46
CA LYS A 204 16.91 -1.01 -10.47
C LYS A 204 17.36 0.21 -9.64
N GLY A 205 16.75 0.39 -8.47
CA GLY A 205 17.02 1.51 -7.56
C GLY A 205 16.42 2.87 -7.94
N LYS A 206 15.74 2.99 -9.09
CA LYS A 206 15.11 4.24 -9.55
C LYS A 206 13.62 4.26 -9.29
N ALA A 207 13.13 5.34 -8.68
CA ALA A 207 11.69 5.55 -8.44
C ALA A 207 10.91 5.57 -9.77
N GLN A 208 9.85 4.76 -9.83
CA GLN A 208 8.92 4.67 -10.97
C GLN A 208 7.60 5.38 -10.64
N SER A 209 7.11 5.20 -9.42
CA SER A 209 5.87 5.81 -8.92
C SER A 209 5.85 5.85 -7.41
N TYR A 210 4.98 6.69 -6.85
CA TYR A 210 4.68 6.73 -5.42
C TYR A 210 3.23 6.29 -5.21
N PHE A 211 2.94 5.70 -4.06
CA PHE A 211 1.59 5.28 -3.74
C PHE A 211 1.30 5.33 -2.25
N VAL A 212 0.03 5.40 -1.88
CA VAL A 212 -0.44 5.26 -0.49
C VAL A 212 -1.37 4.06 -0.43
N VAL A 213 -1.32 3.33 0.67
CA VAL A 213 -2.28 2.27 1.00
C VAL A 213 -2.95 2.53 2.34
N ALA A 214 -4.24 2.23 2.43
CA ALA A 214 -5.00 2.22 3.67
C ALA A 214 -5.72 0.88 3.87
N ARG A 215 -5.81 0.41 5.10
CA ARG A 215 -6.57 -0.79 5.45
C ARG A 215 -8.03 -0.63 5.01
N LYS A 216 -8.57 -1.66 4.36
CA LYS A 216 -9.96 -1.68 3.90
C LYS A 216 -10.90 -1.96 5.09
N PRO A 217 -12.11 -1.36 5.13
CA PRO A 217 -13.11 -1.61 6.19
C PRO A 217 -13.63 -3.05 6.22
#